data_AF-A0A8J6CEI2-F1
#
_entry.id   AF-A0A8J6CEI2-F1
#
_cell.length_a   1.000
_cell.length_b   1.000
_cell.length_c   1.000
_cell.angle_alpha   90.00
_cell.angle_beta   90.00
_cell.angle_gamma   90.00
#
_symmetry.space_group_name_H-M   'P 1'
#
loop_
_entity.id
_entity.type
_entity.pdbx_description
1 polymer ?
#
loop_
_entity_poly.entity_id
_entity_poly.type
_entity_poly.pdbx_seq_one_letter_code
_entity_poly.pdbx_strand_id
1 'polypeptide(L)'
;MRARAAMLRAHVAEAIVKEERKRLALHKEAEQALQSEELAAKAELVIANLHALKEGECSSGAGGRELRLADWARLDEEGQPTHVSVVLPAGAGSPREWAEAAFKKARRMRRGTAAIAELLAKSEGRTRQLDSLARHVDAHTGGLEPGAEPPEVLLDAWAEAERLAARAGVQLSVASGPAATGDDKGVAGAGAKVGGVGRAPTVGRGNSLRDWEGRRFLSPDGVQILVGRNKRENEALALTIARHPDVWMHVRGSPGAHVLVRFSKSARRLAADEPLPERSMQMAADLAVFYSDMSNERRADVSVASPKQLFKPRGAPLGAVGVRLEMPNRVGHPQDVPDECKEARLLSGTSQFDDNLVWDGDAAGAKPAAKRGRR
;
A
#
# COMPACT_ATOMS: atom_id res chain seq x y z
N MET A 1 -14.74 30.77 6.85
CA MET A 1 -15.21 30.08 5.63
C MET A 1 -14.23 30.19 4.46
N ARG A 2 -13.74 31.37 4.04
CA ARG A 2 -12.84 31.49 2.87
C ARG A 2 -11.47 30.83 2.98
N ALA A 3 -10.79 31.01 4.12
CA ALA A 3 -9.52 30.33 4.36
C ALA A 3 -9.69 28.79 4.30
N ARG A 4 -10.81 28.30 4.84
CA ARG A 4 -11.19 26.88 4.74
C ARG A 4 -11.50 26.47 3.29
N ALA A 5 -12.19 27.30 2.51
CA ALA A 5 -12.47 27.04 1.09
C ALA A 5 -11.20 26.99 0.23
N ALA A 6 -10.28 27.94 0.41
CA ALA A 6 -8.99 27.93 -0.26
C ALA A 6 -8.16 26.69 0.12
N MET A 7 -8.18 26.31 1.40
CA MET A 7 -7.55 25.10 1.91
C MET A 7 -8.17 23.84 1.28
N LEU A 8 -9.50 23.75 1.22
CA LEU A 8 -10.22 22.66 0.60
C LEU A 8 -9.90 22.54 -0.89
N ARG A 9 -9.92 23.66 -1.65
CA ARG A 9 -9.48 23.69 -3.06
C ARG A 9 -8.07 23.14 -3.24
N ALA A 10 -7.13 23.59 -2.40
CA ALA A 10 -5.75 23.13 -2.46
C ALA A 10 -5.62 21.62 -2.17
N HIS A 11 -6.33 21.10 -1.17
CA HIS A 11 -6.32 19.67 -0.83
C HIS A 11 -6.94 18.82 -1.96
N VAL A 12 -8.02 19.29 -2.57
CA VAL A 12 -8.67 18.60 -3.69
C VAL A 12 -7.75 18.59 -4.91
N ALA A 13 -7.12 19.72 -5.25
CA ALA A 13 -6.16 19.80 -6.34
C ALA A 13 -4.97 18.85 -6.13
N GLU A 14 -4.40 18.80 -4.91
CA GLU A 14 -3.32 17.86 -4.59
C GLU A 14 -3.78 16.40 -4.71
N ALA A 15 -4.98 16.08 -4.22
CA ALA A 15 -5.56 14.75 -4.31
C ALA A 15 -5.78 14.31 -5.77
N ILE A 16 -6.26 15.21 -6.63
CA ILE A 16 -6.40 14.97 -8.09
C ILE A 16 -5.04 14.62 -8.69
N VAL A 17 -4.02 15.46 -8.47
CA VAL A 17 -2.66 15.21 -9.02
C VAL A 17 -2.09 13.88 -8.54
N LYS A 18 -2.31 13.53 -7.27
CA LYS A 18 -1.85 12.25 -6.71
C LYS A 18 -2.57 11.05 -7.34
N GLU A 19 -3.88 11.16 -7.53
CA GLU A 19 -4.69 10.09 -8.14
C GLU A 19 -4.35 9.93 -9.63
N GLU A 20 -4.13 11.03 -10.36
CA GLU A 20 -3.68 10.99 -11.76
C GLU A 20 -2.34 10.26 -11.93
N ARG A 21 -1.37 10.54 -11.06
CA ARG A 21 -0.08 9.82 -11.04
C ARG A 21 -0.26 8.32 -10.80
N LYS A 22 -1.16 7.94 -9.88
CA LYS A 22 -1.48 6.53 -9.61
C LYS A 22 -2.13 5.88 -10.83
N ARG A 23 -3.09 6.55 -11.47
CA ARG A 23 -3.78 6.06 -12.67
C ARG A 23 -2.81 5.86 -13.83
N LEU A 24 -1.90 6.80 -14.07
CA LEU A 24 -0.85 6.67 -15.09
C LEU A 24 0.06 5.46 -14.85
N ALA A 25 0.43 5.20 -13.59
CA ALA A 25 1.21 4.02 -13.24
C ALA A 25 0.44 2.72 -13.52
N LEU A 26 -0.84 2.65 -13.13
CA LEU A 26 -1.70 1.49 -13.38
C LEU A 26 -1.92 1.23 -14.88
N HIS A 27 -2.12 2.28 -15.69
CA HIS A 27 -2.22 2.14 -17.15
C HIS A 27 -0.94 1.57 -17.76
N LYS A 28 0.23 2.04 -17.31
CA LYS A 28 1.51 1.51 -17.77
C LYS A 28 1.68 0.03 -17.42
N GLU A 29 1.26 -0.38 -16.23
CA GLU A 29 1.28 -1.79 -15.83
C GLU A 29 0.31 -2.63 -16.67
N ALA A 30 -0.89 -2.11 -16.96
CA ALA A 30 -1.86 -2.75 -17.84
C ALA A 30 -1.31 -2.93 -19.27
N GLU A 31 -0.67 -1.90 -19.82
CA GLU A 31 -0.04 -1.95 -21.14
C GLU A 31 1.09 -3.00 -21.19
N GLN A 32 1.95 -3.04 -20.16
CA GLN A 32 3.00 -4.05 -20.04
C GLN A 32 2.43 -5.48 -19.97
N ALA A 33 1.27 -5.65 -19.35
CA ALA A 33 0.61 -6.93 -19.31
C ALA A 33 0.07 -7.33 -20.68
N LEU A 34 -0.57 -6.41 -21.41
CA LEU A 34 -1.06 -6.65 -22.78
C LEU A 34 0.10 -7.01 -23.73
N GLN A 35 1.21 -6.27 -23.66
CA GLN A 35 2.44 -6.61 -24.39
C GLN A 35 2.99 -8.00 -24.04
N SER A 36 2.81 -8.44 -22.78
CA SER A 36 3.25 -9.78 -22.36
C SER A 36 2.36 -10.89 -22.92
N GLU A 37 1.08 -10.62 -23.13
CA GLU A 37 0.16 -11.56 -23.78
C GLU A 37 0.43 -11.68 -25.27
N GLU A 38 0.67 -10.55 -25.94
CA GLU A 38 1.11 -10.54 -27.35
C GLU A 38 2.41 -11.31 -27.53
N LEU A 39 3.35 -11.15 -26.59
CA LEU A 39 4.60 -11.90 -26.58
C LEU A 39 4.37 -13.42 -26.40
N ALA A 40 3.40 -13.82 -25.58
CA ALA A 40 3.02 -15.23 -25.42
C ALA A 40 2.39 -15.81 -26.70
N ALA A 41 1.52 -15.05 -27.37
CA ALA A 41 0.93 -15.47 -28.64
C ALA A 41 2.01 -15.67 -29.73
N LYS A 42 2.99 -14.76 -29.80
CA LYS A 42 4.16 -14.93 -30.69
C LYS A 42 4.99 -16.16 -30.32
N ALA A 43 5.17 -16.44 -29.02
CA ALA A 43 5.87 -17.64 -28.57
C ALA A 43 5.15 -18.93 -28.95
N GLU A 44 3.82 -18.95 -28.87
CA GLU A 44 2.99 -20.08 -29.30
C GLU A 44 3.13 -20.35 -30.80
N LEU A 45 3.10 -19.31 -31.63
CA LEU A 45 3.37 -19.43 -33.07
C LEU A 45 4.78 -19.97 -33.36
N VAL A 46 5.79 -19.54 -32.60
CA VAL A 46 7.17 -20.05 -32.75
C VAL A 46 7.20 -21.55 -32.46
N ILE A 47 6.59 -21.99 -31.34
CA ILE A 47 6.54 -23.41 -30.98
C ILE A 47 5.81 -24.24 -32.06
N ALA A 48 4.67 -23.75 -32.57
CA ALA A 48 3.91 -24.43 -33.61
C ALA A 48 4.69 -24.62 -34.91
N ASN A 49 5.54 -23.64 -35.26
CA ASN A 49 6.31 -23.64 -36.50
C ASN A 49 7.74 -24.19 -36.34
N LEU A 50 8.12 -24.72 -35.16
CA LEU A 50 9.49 -25.23 -34.91
C LEU A 50 9.96 -26.26 -35.96
N HIS A 51 9.05 -27.08 -36.48
CA HIS A 51 9.34 -28.11 -37.47
C HIS A 51 9.75 -27.55 -38.85
N ALA A 52 9.24 -26.35 -39.21
CA ALA A 52 9.51 -25.70 -40.48
C ALA A 52 10.75 -24.77 -40.41
N LEU A 53 11.15 -24.38 -39.20
CA LEU A 53 12.31 -23.52 -38.96
C LEU A 53 13.61 -24.34 -39.01
N LYS A 54 14.19 -24.55 -40.19
CA LYS A 54 15.53 -25.16 -40.31
C LYS A 54 16.59 -24.31 -39.59
N GLU A 55 17.50 -24.96 -38.87
CA GLU A 55 18.52 -24.31 -38.03
C GLU A 55 19.48 -23.36 -38.76
N GLY A 56 19.53 -23.39 -40.12
CA GLY A 56 20.44 -22.58 -40.93
C GLY A 56 19.81 -21.57 -41.90
N GLU A 57 18.49 -21.53 -42.09
CA GLU A 57 17.81 -20.64 -43.07
C GLU A 57 17.32 -19.34 -42.43
N CYS A 58 18.17 -18.71 -41.63
CA CYS A 58 17.81 -17.50 -40.91
C CYS A 58 18.92 -16.48 -41.07
N SER A 59 18.63 -15.44 -41.85
CA SER A 59 19.56 -14.34 -42.09
C SER A 59 19.88 -13.65 -40.77
N SER A 60 21.07 -13.93 -40.24
CA SER A 60 21.66 -13.26 -39.09
C SER A 60 22.13 -11.86 -39.51
N GLY A 61 21.26 -10.87 -39.41
CA GLY A 61 21.62 -9.46 -39.50
C GLY A 61 22.00 -8.90 -38.12
N ALA A 62 22.73 -7.79 -38.10
CA ALA A 62 23.13 -7.09 -36.87
C ALA A 62 21.96 -6.66 -35.95
N GLY A 63 20.71 -6.75 -36.43
CA GLY A 63 19.47 -6.41 -35.70
C GLY A 63 18.70 -7.58 -35.08
N GLY A 64 19.15 -8.83 -35.22
CA GLY A 64 18.43 -10.02 -34.73
C GLY A 64 18.01 -10.99 -35.84
N ARG A 65 17.30 -12.06 -35.46
CA ARG A 65 16.81 -13.11 -36.36
C ARG A 65 15.30 -12.93 -36.58
N GLU A 66 14.90 -12.65 -37.81
CA GLU A 66 13.48 -12.55 -38.18
C GLU A 66 12.93 -13.92 -38.60
N LEU A 67 11.77 -14.30 -38.06
CA LEU A 67 11.06 -15.54 -38.37
C LEU A 67 9.72 -15.23 -39.01
N ARG A 68 9.46 -15.80 -40.18
CA ARG A 68 8.14 -15.75 -40.82
C ARG A 68 7.37 -17.02 -40.46
N LEU A 69 6.32 -16.88 -39.67
CA LEU A 69 5.59 -18.00 -39.07
C LEU A 69 4.18 -18.09 -39.67
N ALA A 70 3.73 -19.28 -40.01
CA ALA A 70 2.34 -19.50 -40.43
C ALA A 70 1.41 -19.50 -39.22
N ASP A 71 0.34 -18.71 -39.28
CA ASP A 71 -0.73 -18.65 -38.30
C ASP A 71 -1.98 -19.32 -38.89
N TRP A 72 -2.11 -20.62 -38.64
CA TRP A 72 -3.26 -21.41 -39.09
C TRP A 72 -4.57 -21.05 -38.37
N ALA A 73 -4.53 -20.27 -37.29
CA ALA A 73 -5.74 -19.78 -36.63
C ALA A 73 -6.39 -18.61 -37.38
N ARG A 74 -5.68 -17.98 -38.32
CA ARG A 74 -6.18 -16.93 -39.21
C ARG A 74 -5.94 -17.30 -40.66
N LEU A 75 -7.03 -17.56 -41.37
CA LEU A 75 -6.99 -17.84 -42.81
C LEU A 75 -7.31 -16.57 -43.60
N ASP A 76 -6.71 -16.43 -44.78
CA ASP A 76 -7.07 -15.40 -45.76
C ASP A 76 -8.34 -15.76 -46.56
N GLU A 77 -8.72 -14.90 -47.49
CA GLU A 77 -9.93 -15.09 -48.31
C GLU A 77 -9.85 -16.35 -49.18
N GLU A 78 -8.64 -16.83 -49.47
CA GLU A 78 -8.33 -18.04 -50.22
C GLU A 78 -8.16 -19.30 -49.33
N GLY A 79 -8.33 -19.17 -48.01
CA GLY A 79 -8.23 -20.27 -47.05
C GLY A 79 -6.80 -20.70 -46.72
N GLN A 80 -5.78 -19.91 -47.07
CA GLN A 80 -4.38 -20.13 -46.71
C GLN A 80 -4.06 -19.49 -45.35
N PRO A 81 -3.06 -20.00 -44.60
CA PRO A 81 -2.67 -19.41 -43.33
C PRO A 81 -2.02 -18.04 -43.54
N THR A 82 -2.47 -17.07 -42.77
CA THR A 82 -1.78 -15.78 -42.68
C THR A 82 -0.39 -15.97 -42.08
N HIS A 83 0.51 -15.03 -42.35
CA HIS A 83 1.90 -15.10 -41.88
C HIS A 83 2.21 -13.95 -40.92
N VAL A 84 2.82 -14.27 -39.79
CA VAL A 84 3.24 -13.30 -38.78
C VAL A 84 4.77 -13.27 -38.73
N SER A 85 5.35 -12.06 -38.77
CA SER A 85 6.79 -11.88 -38.55
C SER A 85 7.10 -11.73 -37.06
N VAL A 86 8.07 -12.50 -36.57
CA VAL A 86 8.58 -12.44 -35.19
C VAL A 86 10.08 -12.21 -35.22
N VAL A 87 10.53 -11.13 -34.58
CA VAL A 87 11.95 -10.78 -34.47
C VAL A 87 12.52 -11.29 -33.15
N LEU A 88 13.53 -12.16 -33.23
CA LEU A 88 14.31 -12.63 -32.09
C LEU A 88 15.51 -11.71 -31.91
N PRO A 89 15.68 -11.06 -30.75
CA PRO A 89 16.80 -10.18 -30.49
C PRO A 89 18.13 -10.95 -30.49
N ALA A 90 19.23 -10.25 -30.77
CA ALA A 90 20.57 -10.83 -30.69
C ALA A 90 20.83 -11.41 -29.28
N GLY A 91 21.33 -12.65 -29.22
CA GLY A 91 21.55 -13.36 -27.96
C GLY A 91 20.32 -14.03 -27.35
N ALA A 92 19.19 -14.09 -28.05
CA ALA A 92 17.97 -14.79 -27.60
C ALA A 92 18.09 -16.32 -27.51
N GLY A 93 19.18 -16.91 -28.02
CA GLY A 93 19.34 -18.35 -28.12
C GLY A 93 18.52 -18.96 -29.27
N SER A 94 18.13 -20.22 -29.12
CA SER A 94 17.26 -20.91 -30.07
C SER A 94 15.82 -20.36 -30.04
N PRO A 95 15.02 -20.52 -31.12
CA PRO A 95 13.62 -20.11 -31.11
C PRO A 95 12.80 -20.74 -29.98
N ARG A 96 13.14 -21.98 -29.60
CA ARG A 96 12.52 -22.65 -28.46
C ARG A 96 12.86 -21.98 -27.13
N GLU A 97 14.12 -21.68 -26.88
CA GLU A 97 14.55 -20.99 -25.64
C GLU A 97 13.92 -19.60 -25.53
N TRP A 98 13.84 -18.85 -26.64
CA TRP A 98 13.16 -17.57 -26.67
C TRP A 98 11.67 -17.71 -26.33
N ALA A 99 10.98 -18.70 -26.89
CA ALA A 99 9.57 -18.96 -26.62
C ALA A 99 9.33 -19.35 -25.15
N GLU A 100 10.18 -20.21 -24.58
CA GLU A 100 10.11 -20.58 -23.15
C GLU A 100 10.31 -19.36 -22.23
N ALA A 101 11.26 -18.47 -22.56
CA ALA A 101 11.48 -17.22 -21.84
C ALA A 101 10.28 -16.26 -21.94
N ALA A 102 9.69 -16.15 -23.13
CA ALA A 102 8.49 -15.37 -23.39
C ALA A 102 7.28 -15.86 -22.57
N PHE A 103 7.01 -17.17 -22.56
CA PHE A 103 5.95 -17.76 -21.72
C PHE A 103 6.18 -17.52 -20.23
N LYS A 104 7.43 -17.65 -19.76
CA LYS A 104 7.78 -17.37 -18.37
C LYS A 104 7.50 -15.92 -18.00
N LYS A 105 7.84 -14.97 -18.87
CA LYS A 105 7.55 -13.54 -18.70
C LYS A 105 6.04 -13.29 -18.65
N ALA A 106 5.29 -13.84 -19.61
CA ALA A 106 3.83 -13.69 -19.68
C ALA A 106 3.11 -14.26 -18.46
N ARG A 107 3.50 -15.46 -18.00
CA ARG A 107 2.92 -16.10 -16.81
C ARG A 107 3.16 -15.28 -15.54
N ARG A 108 4.31 -14.63 -15.43
CA ARG A 108 4.62 -13.73 -14.30
C ARG A 108 3.71 -12.50 -14.31
N MET A 109 3.46 -11.91 -15.48
CA MET A 109 2.63 -10.71 -15.60
C MET A 109 1.13 -11.00 -15.48
N ARG A 110 0.67 -12.16 -15.97
CA ARG A 110 -0.75 -12.60 -15.86
C ARG A 110 -1.26 -12.74 -14.43
N ARG A 111 -0.40 -13.03 -13.46
CA ARG A 111 -0.81 -13.11 -12.04
C ARG A 111 -1.23 -11.74 -11.47
N GLY A 112 -0.86 -10.63 -12.11
CA GLY A 112 -1.21 -9.27 -11.67
C GLY A 112 -2.40 -8.64 -12.40
N THR A 113 -2.81 -9.13 -13.58
CA THR A 113 -3.73 -8.42 -14.47
C THR A 113 -5.15 -8.26 -13.95
N ALA A 114 -5.71 -9.30 -13.33
CA ALA A 114 -7.06 -9.24 -12.78
C ALA A 114 -7.17 -8.15 -11.69
N ALA A 115 -6.13 -8.02 -10.86
CA ALA A 115 -6.07 -6.98 -9.83
C ALA A 115 -5.89 -5.58 -10.45
N ILE A 116 -5.14 -5.44 -11.55
CA ILE A 116 -4.92 -4.15 -12.22
C ILE A 116 -6.23 -3.56 -12.75
N ALA A 117 -7.07 -4.37 -13.41
CA ALA A 117 -8.34 -3.90 -13.95
C ALA A 117 -9.29 -3.36 -12.85
N GLU A 118 -9.40 -4.09 -11.74
CA GLU A 118 -10.19 -3.66 -10.59
C GLU A 118 -9.63 -2.37 -9.96
N LEU A 119 -8.31 -2.27 -9.79
CA LEU A 119 -7.65 -1.08 -9.25
C LEU A 119 -7.81 0.14 -10.16
N LEU A 120 -7.79 -0.06 -11.48
CA LEU A 120 -8.01 1.01 -12.45
C LEU A 120 -9.45 1.53 -12.34
N ALA A 121 -10.45 0.64 -12.30
CA ALA A 121 -11.85 1.01 -12.14
C ALA A 121 -12.10 1.77 -10.81
N LYS A 122 -11.48 1.32 -9.70
CA LYS A 122 -11.52 2.03 -8.41
C LYS A 122 -10.89 3.43 -8.52
N SER A 123 -9.74 3.54 -9.18
CA SER A 123 -9.05 4.82 -9.39
C SER A 123 -9.88 5.80 -10.23
N GLU A 124 -10.48 5.34 -11.33
CA GLU A 124 -11.39 6.14 -12.16
C GLU A 124 -12.65 6.60 -11.41
N GLY A 125 -13.19 5.74 -10.55
CA GLY A 125 -14.29 6.10 -9.66
C GLY A 125 -13.90 7.24 -8.71
N ARG A 126 -12.68 7.16 -8.15
CA ARG A 126 -12.15 8.21 -7.26
C ARG A 126 -11.88 9.52 -7.99
N THR A 127 -11.32 9.48 -9.20
CA THR A 127 -11.16 10.68 -10.04
C THR A 127 -12.49 11.38 -10.27
N ARG A 128 -13.55 10.64 -10.64
CA ARG A 128 -14.89 11.20 -10.82
C ARG A 128 -15.44 11.87 -9.56
N GLN A 129 -15.18 11.29 -8.38
CA GLN A 129 -15.57 11.88 -7.10
C GLN A 129 -14.79 13.16 -6.80
N LEU A 130 -13.48 13.17 -7.04
CA LEU A 130 -12.62 14.34 -6.85
C LEU A 130 -13.01 15.48 -7.81
N ASP A 131 -13.31 15.18 -9.07
CA ASP A 131 -13.77 16.17 -10.05
C ASP A 131 -15.14 16.76 -9.66
N SER A 132 -16.04 15.91 -9.16
CA SER A 132 -17.34 16.36 -8.64
C SER A 132 -17.16 17.29 -7.45
N LEU A 133 -16.26 16.94 -6.53
CA LEU A 133 -15.92 17.77 -5.37
C LEU A 133 -15.29 19.09 -5.79
N ALA A 134 -14.34 19.08 -6.73
CA ALA A 134 -13.71 20.30 -7.25
C ALA A 134 -14.77 21.26 -7.84
N ARG A 135 -15.63 20.75 -8.74
CA ARG A 135 -16.74 21.52 -9.32
C ARG A 135 -17.69 22.07 -8.25
N HIS A 136 -18.04 21.26 -7.25
CA HIS A 136 -18.91 21.65 -6.15
C HIS A 136 -18.29 22.78 -5.32
N VAL A 137 -17.02 22.66 -4.97
CA VAL A 137 -16.28 23.68 -4.21
C VAL A 137 -16.17 24.96 -5.02
N ASP A 138 -15.82 24.88 -6.30
CA ASP A 138 -15.67 26.06 -7.16
C ASP A 138 -17.00 26.80 -7.35
N ALA A 139 -18.10 26.09 -7.60
CA ALA A 139 -19.44 26.68 -7.77
C ALA A 139 -19.89 27.49 -6.55
N HIS A 140 -19.55 27.03 -5.34
CA HIS A 140 -19.99 27.67 -4.10
C HIS A 140 -18.95 28.63 -3.51
N THR A 141 -17.73 28.71 -4.06
CA THR A 141 -16.67 29.56 -3.49
C THR A 141 -16.03 30.52 -4.50
N GLY A 142 -16.41 30.43 -5.80
CA GLY A 142 -15.77 31.12 -6.92
C GLY A 142 -16.04 32.62 -7.08
N GLY A 143 -16.79 33.26 -6.17
CA GLY A 143 -17.18 34.67 -6.31
C GLY A 143 -17.33 35.45 -4.99
N LEU A 144 -16.69 35.01 -3.91
CA LEU A 144 -16.84 35.64 -2.59
C LEU A 144 -15.85 36.83 -2.38
N GLU A 145 -16.33 38.07 -2.55
CA GLU A 145 -15.61 39.35 -2.37
C GLU A 145 -15.08 39.60 -0.94
N PRO A 146 -13.81 39.98 -0.67
CA PRO A 146 -13.21 40.24 0.66
C PRO A 146 -14.16 40.89 1.69
N GLY A 147 -14.56 40.16 2.75
CA GLY A 147 -15.34 40.71 3.88
C GLY A 147 -16.85 40.47 3.93
N ALA A 148 -17.48 39.99 2.86
CA ALA A 148 -18.92 39.65 2.87
C ALA A 148 -19.21 38.41 3.74
N GLU A 149 -20.25 38.50 4.60
CA GLU A 149 -20.75 37.35 5.37
C GLU A 149 -21.25 36.26 4.42
N PRO A 150 -20.94 34.98 4.69
CA PRO A 150 -21.36 33.90 3.83
C PRO A 150 -22.88 33.69 3.97
N PRO A 151 -23.69 33.76 2.89
CA PRO A 151 -25.10 33.37 2.93
C PRO A 151 -25.28 31.94 3.46
N GLU A 152 -26.41 31.68 4.13
CA GLU A 152 -26.76 30.40 4.79
C GLU A 152 -26.61 29.17 3.86
N VAL A 153 -26.86 29.36 2.56
CA VAL A 153 -26.63 28.39 1.47
C VAL A 153 -25.20 27.82 1.44
N LEU A 154 -24.21 28.55 1.98
CA LEU A 154 -22.82 28.10 2.05
C LEU A 154 -22.55 27.07 3.15
N LEU A 155 -23.39 26.96 4.18
CA LEU A 155 -23.24 25.94 5.21
C LEU A 155 -23.67 24.56 4.70
N ASP A 156 -24.79 24.50 3.98
CA ASP A 156 -25.28 23.26 3.36
C ASP A 156 -24.32 22.79 2.25
N ALA A 157 -23.88 23.71 1.40
CA ALA A 157 -22.87 23.41 0.38
C ALA A 157 -21.54 22.93 0.99
N TRP A 158 -21.18 23.42 2.17
CA TRP A 158 -19.99 22.99 2.90
C TRP A 158 -20.14 21.57 3.45
N ALA A 159 -21.27 21.26 4.10
CA ALA A 159 -21.55 19.91 4.59
C ALA A 159 -21.56 18.88 3.44
N GLU A 160 -22.07 19.27 2.27
CA GLU A 160 -22.00 18.45 1.07
C GLU A 160 -20.57 18.28 0.54
N ALA A 161 -19.76 19.34 0.55
CA ALA A 161 -18.34 19.27 0.18
C ALA A 161 -17.54 18.35 1.12
N GLU A 162 -17.82 18.38 2.43
CA GLU A 162 -17.21 17.48 3.42
C GLU A 162 -17.60 16.01 3.18
N ARG A 163 -18.88 15.75 2.86
CA ARG A 163 -19.34 14.40 2.49
C ARG A 163 -18.67 13.89 1.22
N LEU A 164 -18.54 14.74 0.20
CA LEU A 164 -17.86 14.39 -1.05
C LEU A 164 -16.35 14.16 -0.82
N ALA A 165 -15.70 14.97 0.02
CA ALA A 165 -14.31 14.80 0.41
C ALA A 165 -14.09 13.48 1.16
N ALA A 166 -14.97 13.14 2.10
CA ALA A 166 -14.94 11.87 2.81
C ALA A 166 -15.07 10.67 1.85
N ARG A 167 -16.02 10.73 0.90
CA ARG A 167 -16.19 9.69 -0.13
C ARG A 167 -14.97 9.55 -1.03
N ALA A 168 -14.34 10.68 -1.39
CA ALA A 168 -13.12 10.71 -2.17
C ALA A 168 -11.86 10.37 -1.35
N GLY A 169 -11.99 10.07 -0.05
CA GLY A 169 -10.88 9.77 0.85
C GLY A 169 -9.88 10.93 1.01
N VAL A 170 -10.35 12.17 0.87
CA VAL A 170 -9.59 13.39 1.12
C VAL A 170 -9.81 13.78 2.58
N GLN A 171 -8.75 13.73 3.39
CA GLN A 171 -8.83 14.20 4.77
C GLN A 171 -8.80 15.72 4.79
N LEU A 172 -9.89 16.32 5.23
CA LEU A 172 -9.97 17.76 5.47
C LEU A 172 -9.40 18.03 6.86
N SER A 173 -8.15 18.45 6.90
CA SER A 173 -7.59 19.00 8.14
C SER A 173 -8.24 20.35 8.38
N VAL A 174 -9.21 20.39 9.29
CA VAL A 174 -9.81 21.66 9.69
C VAL A 174 -8.80 22.33 10.62
N ALA A 175 -7.88 23.11 10.08
CA ALA A 175 -7.13 24.04 10.89
C ALA A 175 -8.14 24.99 11.56
N SER A 176 -8.31 24.85 12.87
CA SER A 176 -8.81 25.91 13.73
C SER A 176 -7.99 27.18 13.46
N GLY A 177 -8.68 28.32 13.39
CA GLY A 177 -8.20 29.58 12.82
C GLY A 177 -6.94 30.22 13.46
N PRO A 178 -6.54 31.40 12.95
CA PRO A 178 -5.19 31.92 13.07
C PRO A 178 -4.93 32.48 14.47
N ALA A 179 -3.89 31.98 15.14
CA ALA A 179 -3.20 32.75 16.18
C ALA A 179 -2.28 33.74 15.47
N ALA A 180 -2.60 35.02 15.61
CA ALA A 180 -1.73 36.12 15.20
C ALA A 180 -0.56 36.27 16.19
N THR A 181 0.47 36.99 15.72
CA THR A 181 1.73 37.38 16.37
C THR A 181 2.76 36.25 16.37
N GLY A 182 3.96 36.39 15.86
CA GLY A 182 4.71 37.51 15.30
C GLY A 182 6.15 37.02 15.31
N ASP A 183 6.81 37.01 14.16
CA ASP A 183 8.06 37.75 14.01
C ASP A 183 8.81 37.31 12.75
N ASP A 184 9.20 38.39 12.08
CA ASP A 184 9.89 38.53 10.83
C ASP A 184 11.35 38.04 10.95
N LYS A 185 11.84 37.39 9.88
CA LYS A 185 13.18 37.60 9.27
C LYS A 185 13.60 36.41 8.43
N GLY A 186 13.92 36.69 7.16
CA GLY A 186 15.06 36.06 6.50
C GLY A 186 14.83 35.52 5.09
N VAL A 187 14.76 36.42 4.11
CA VAL A 187 14.99 36.15 2.69
C VAL A 187 16.42 35.64 2.45
N ALA A 188 16.56 34.66 1.55
CA ALA A 188 17.66 34.34 0.61
C ALA A 188 17.92 32.82 0.57
N GLY A 189 18.06 32.14 -0.56
CA GLY A 189 18.19 32.56 -1.95
C GLY A 189 18.22 31.31 -2.84
N ALA A 190 17.89 31.52 -4.11
CA ALA A 190 17.93 30.52 -5.15
C ALA A 190 19.35 29.97 -5.38
N GLY A 191 19.43 28.67 -5.69
CA GLY A 191 20.67 28.00 -6.08
C GLY A 191 20.38 26.69 -6.78
N ALA A 192 20.03 26.78 -8.07
CA ALA A 192 19.99 25.62 -8.95
C ALA A 192 21.41 25.06 -9.16
N LYS A 193 21.59 23.75 -8.95
CA LYS A 193 22.61 22.97 -9.66
C LYS A 193 22.06 21.60 -10.06
N VAL A 194 22.18 21.36 -11.37
CA VAL A 194 21.93 20.13 -12.10
C VAL A 194 23.11 19.17 -11.89
N GLY A 195 22.81 17.86 -11.84
CA GLY A 195 23.76 16.80 -12.20
C GLY A 195 23.98 15.76 -11.10
N GLY A 196 23.61 14.51 -11.36
CA GLY A 196 24.04 13.37 -10.54
C GLY A 196 23.13 12.16 -10.62
N VAL A 197 23.41 11.28 -11.58
CA VAL A 197 22.85 9.92 -11.67
C VAL A 197 23.16 9.13 -10.40
N GLY A 198 22.15 8.51 -9.79
CA GLY A 198 22.35 7.34 -8.93
C GLY A 198 21.59 7.32 -7.60
N ARG A 199 21.01 6.14 -7.34
CA ARG A 199 20.71 5.51 -6.04
C ARG A 199 19.27 5.67 -5.51
N ALA A 200 18.74 4.51 -5.09
CA ALA A 200 17.40 4.28 -4.53
C ALA A 200 17.00 5.31 -3.46
N PRO A 201 15.71 5.66 -3.32
CA PRO A 201 15.31 6.70 -2.40
C PRO A 201 15.66 6.29 -0.97
N THR A 202 16.54 7.10 -0.37
CA THR A 202 16.94 7.04 1.03
C THR A 202 15.72 7.29 1.91
N VAL A 203 15.41 6.31 2.76
CA VAL A 203 14.50 6.47 3.89
C VAL A 203 15.10 7.51 4.83
N GLY A 204 14.56 8.73 4.82
CA GLY A 204 15.07 9.80 5.66
C GLY A 204 14.33 11.12 5.53
N ARG A 205 13.18 11.23 6.21
CA ARG A 205 12.77 12.43 6.98
C ARG A 205 11.43 12.13 7.69
N GLY A 206 11.48 12.05 9.03
CA GLY A 206 10.30 11.98 9.92
C GLY A 206 9.87 10.59 10.40
N ASN A 207 10.75 9.80 11.03
CA ASN A 207 10.35 8.54 11.71
C ASN A 207 10.85 8.49 13.16
N SER A 208 10.86 9.62 13.87
CA SER A 208 11.07 9.63 15.32
C SER A 208 9.72 9.54 16.04
N LEU A 209 9.69 9.04 17.29
CA LEU A 209 8.47 9.07 18.12
C LEU A 209 7.87 10.49 18.23
N ARG A 210 8.72 11.52 18.20
CA ARG A 210 8.26 12.92 18.29
C ARG A 210 7.39 13.29 17.09
N ASP A 211 7.63 12.66 15.94
CA ASP A 211 6.94 12.87 14.68
C ASP A 211 5.85 11.79 14.43
N TRP A 212 5.47 11.00 15.44
CA TRP A 212 4.43 9.98 15.27
C TRP A 212 3.05 10.61 15.13
N GLU A 213 2.54 10.66 13.90
CA GLU A 213 1.21 11.17 13.57
C GLU A 213 0.09 10.13 13.72
N GLY A 214 0.44 8.86 13.96
CA GLY A 214 -0.51 7.78 14.19
C GLY A 214 -1.27 7.89 15.53
N ARG A 215 -2.19 6.96 15.79
CA ARG A 215 -3.00 7.01 17.02
C ARG A 215 -2.13 6.77 18.25
N ARG A 216 -2.44 7.50 19.32
CA ARG A 216 -1.77 7.42 20.63
C ARG A 216 -2.85 7.26 21.70
N PHE A 217 -2.74 6.20 22.48
CA PHE A 217 -3.61 5.93 23.61
C PHE A 217 -2.79 5.78 24.89
N LEU A 218 -3.44 6.02 26.02
CA LEU A 218 -2.94 5.66 27.34
C LEU A 218 -3.81 4.55 27.87
N SER A 219 -3.18 3.48 28.36
CA SER A 219 -3.88 2.44 29.09
C SER A 219 -4.36 2.96 30.45
N PRO A 220 -5.27 2.24 31.13
CA PRO A 220 -5.65 2.55 32.50
C PRO A 220 -4.49 2.61 33.49
N ASP A 221 -3.38 1.93 33.17
CA ASP A 221 -2.17 1.90 33.98
C ASP A 221 -1.13 2.97 33.53
N GLY A 222 -1.54 3.92 32.68
CA GLY A 222 -0.69 5.00 32.17
C GLY A 222 0.35 4.56 31.14
N VAL A 223 0.23 3.36 30.58
CA VAL A 223 1.15 2.82 29.57
C VAL A 223 0.76 3.34 28.19
N GLN A 224 1.74 3.86 27.46
CA GLN A 224 1.49 4.37 26.11
C GLN A 224 1.31 3.22 25.11
N ILE A 225 0.20 3.26 24.37
CA ILE A 225 -0.11 2.36 23.27
C ILE A 225 -0.14 3.16 21.98
N LEU A 226 0.65 2.75 20.97
CA LEU A 226 0.62 3.33 19.64
C LEU A 226 -0.10 2.40 18.69
N VAL A 227 -0.94 2.95 17.81
CA VAL A 227 -1.68 2.17 16.81
C VAL A 227 -1.49 2.80 15.44
N GLY A 228 -0.98 2.02 14.48
CA GLY A 228 -0.81 2.50 13.11
C GLY A 228 -2.14 2.68 12.39
N ARG A 229 -2.25 3.74 11.58
CA ARG A 229 -3.47 4.04 10.80
C ARG A 229 -3.43 3.49 9.38
N ASN A 230 -2.24 3.23 8.85
CA ASN A 230 -2.03 2.81 7.47
C ASN A 230 -0.77 1.93 7.34
N LYS A 231 -0.56 1.35 6.14
CA LYS A 231 0.56 0.43 5.84
C LYS A 231 1.94 1.04 6.13
N ARG A 232 2.12 2.35 5.88
CA ARG A 232 3.40 3.05 6.13
C ARG A 232 3.67 3.21 7.62
N GLU A 233 2.66 3.65 8.37
CA GLU A 233 2.73 3.78 9.83
C GLU A 233 2.91 2.43 10.51
N ASN A 234 2.22 1.38 10.05
CA ASN A 234 2.36 0.01 10.56
C ASN A 234 3.81 -0.48 10.43
N GLU A 235 4.43 -0.27 9.26
CA GLU A 235 5.82 -0.65 9.04
C GLU A 235 6.78 0.21 9.88
N ALA A 236 6.56 1.52 9.93
CA ALA A 236 7.36 2.42 10.76
C ALA A 236 7.27 2.03 12.24
N LEU A 237 6.08 1.73 12.74
CA LEU A 237 5.83 1.32 14.11
C LEU A 237 6.58 0.03 14.45
N ALA A 238 6.47 -1.00 13.62
CA ALA A 238 7.09 -2.29 13.85
C ALA A 238 8.62 -2.29 13.67
N LEU A 239 9.14 -1.64 12.62
CA LEU A 239 10.54 -1.79 12.20
C LEU A 239 11.41 -0.57 12.51
N THR A 240 10.81 0.61 12.72
CA THR A 240 11.58 1.86 12.93
C THR A 240 11.39 2.46 14.33
N ILE A 241 10.20 2.40 14.92
CA ILE A 241 9.86 3.06 16.19
C ILE A 241 9.98 2.10 17.36
N ALA A 242 9.53 0.86 17.19
CA ALA A 242 9.58 -0.16 18.23
C ALA A 242 11.02 -0.38 18.72
N ARG A 243 11.20 -0.39 20.03
CA ARG A 243 12.49 -0.66 20.68
C ARG A 243 12.27 -1.63 21.80
N HIS A 244 13.20 -2.57 21.98
CA HIS A 244 13.18 -3.39 23.19
C HIS A 244 13.22 -2.50 24.45
N PRO A 245 12.42 -2.78 25.50
CA PRO A 245 11.57 -3.95 25.72
C PRO A 245 10.10 -3.81 25.29
N ASP A 246 9.71 -2.84 24.44
CA ASP A 246 8.35 -2.69 23.92
C ASP A 246 7.73 -4.01 23.40
N VAL A 247 6.41 -4.10 23.37
CA VAL A 247 5.68 -5.27 22.87
C VAL A 247 4.88 -4.89 21.64
N TRP A 248 5.04 -5.64 20.58
CA TRP A 248 4.26 -5.50 19.34
C TRP A 248 3.14 -6.53 19.29
N MET A 249 1.98 -6.12 18.75
CA MET A 249 0.80 -6.94 18.57
C MET A 249 0.14 -6.70 17.21
N HIS A 250 -0.46 -7.75 16.65
CA HIS A 250 -1.25 -7.72 15.43
C HIS A 250 -2.24 -8.90 15.41
N VAL A 251 -3.43 -8.70 14.83
CA VAL A 251 -4.45 -9.76 14.73
C VAL A 251 -3.95 -10.91 13.84
N ARG A 252 -4.16 -12.14 14.26
CA ARG A 252 -3.68 -13.32 13.52
C ARG A 252 -4.62 -13.64 12.36
N GLY A 253 -4.05 -13.92 11.19
CA GLY A 253 -4.81 -14.42 10.03
C GLY A 253 -5.69 -13.39 9.32
N SER A 254 -5.64 -12.11 9.73
CA SER A 254 -6.42 -11.03 9.12
C SER A 254 -5.59 -9.76 8.94
N PRO A 255 -5.86 -8.94 7.90
CA PRO A 255 -5.32 -7.59 7.82
C PRO A 255 -5.77 -6.73 9.01
N GLY A 256 -4.89 -5.86 9.50
CA GLY A 256 -5.17 -4.99 10.64
C GLY A 256 -4.06 -4.02 10.99
N ALA A 257 -4.30 -3.16 11.97
CA ALA A 257 -3.31 -2.23 12.49
C ALA A 257 -2.20 -2.94 13.29
N HIS A 258 -0.98 -2.43 13.20
CA HIS A 258 0.06 -2.80 14.14
C HIS A 258 -0.09 -1.98 15.43
N VAL A 259 -0.02 -2.66 16.56
CA VAL A 259 -0.13 -2.06 17.90
C VAL A 259 1.19 -2.21 18.63
N LEU A 260 1.67 -1.15 19.29
CA LEU A 260 2.90 -1.15 20.08
C LEU A 260 2.62 -0.67 21.50
N VAL A 261 2.84 -1.55 22.48
CA VAL A 261 2.79 -1.21 23.90
C VAL A 261 4.18 -0.81 24.35
N ARG A 262 4.30 0.41 24.89
CA ARG A 262 5.60 1.02 25.14
C ARG A 262 5.98 0.96 26.61
N PHE A 263 7.18 0.47 26.87
CA PHE A 263 7.79 0.64 28.19
C PHE A 263 8.12 2.12 28.42
N SER A 264 7.81 2.61 29.62
CA SER A 264 8.15 3.97 30.03
C SER A 264 9.67 4.18 29.99
N LYS A 265 10.15 5.43 29.85
CA LYS A 265 11.59 5.73 29.81
C LYS A 265 12.31 5.26 31.08
N SER A 266 11.64 5.33 32.23
CA SER A 266 12.14 4.87 33.52
C SER A 266 12.18 3.33 33.58
N ALA A 267 11.12 2.66 33.13
CA ALA A 267 11.06 1.21 33.04
C ALA A 267 12.09 0.65 32.03
N ARG A 268 12.36 1.33 30.91
CA ARG A 268 13.40 0.92 29.94
C ARG A 268 14.82 0.91 30.53
N ARG A 269 15.08 1.69 31.58
CA ARG A 269 16.39 1.73 32.28
C ARG A 269 16.47 0.69 33.40
N LEU A 270 15.32 0.24 33.91
CA LEU A 270 15.21 -0.71 35.03
C LEU A 270 14.81 -2.13 34.57
N ALA A 271 14.38 -2.30 33.32
CA ALA A 271 13.80 -3.54 32.81
C ALA A 271 14.86 -4.59 32.52
N ALA A 272 15.14 -5.39 33.55
CA ALA A 272 15.39 -6.83 33.39
C ALA A 272 14.15 -7.66 33.78
N ASP A 273 13.35 -7.24 34.77
CA ASP A 273 12.43 -8.20 35.44
C ASP A 273 10.96 -7.77 35.64
N GLU A 274 10.54 -6.54 35.32
CA GLU A 274 9.13 -6.14 35.54
C GLU A 274 8.29 -6.20 34.24
N PRO A 275 7.29 -7.09 34.16
CA PRO A 275 6.41 -7.20 32.99
C PRO A 275 5.47 -6.00 32.88
N LEU A 276 4.99 -5.71 31.66
CA LEU A 276 3.93 -4.71 31.47
C LEU A 276 2.65 -5.16 32.20
N PRO A 277 1.88 -4.22 32.79
CA PRO A 277 0.60 -4.55 33.42
C PRO A 277 -0.34 -5.31 32.48
N GLU A 278 -0.98 -6.36 33.02
CA GLU A 278 -1.86 -7.24 32.27
C GLU A 278 -3.01 -6.49 31.58
N ARG A 279 -3.60 -5.51 32.27
CA ARG A 279 -4.70 -4.68 31.74
C ARG A 279 -4.26 -3.84 30.55
N SER A 280 -3.03 -3.31 30.59
CA SER A 280 -2.43 -2.58 29.46
C SER A 280 -2.19 -3.48 28.25
N MET A 281 -1.74 -4.71 28.50
CA MET A 281 -1.52 -5.71 27.45
C MET A 281 -2.83 -6.19 26.84
N GLN A 282 -3.88 -6.37 27.66
CA GLN A 282 -5.20 -6.76 27.20
C GLN A 282 -5.84 -5.66 26.33
N MET A 283 -5.84 -4.41 26.79
CA MET A 283 -6.34 -3.28 26.01
C MET A 283 -5.64 -3.16 24.65
N ALA A 284 -4.33 -3.44 24.58
CA ALA A 284 -3.60 -3.44 23.32
C ALA A 284 -4.03 -4.57 22.37
N ALA A 285 -4.36 -5.76 22.90
CA ALA A 285 -4.92 -6.86 22.12
C ALA A 285 -6.32 -6.51 21.60
N ASP A 286 -7.16 -5.90 22.45
CA ASP A 286 -8.51 -5.45 22.07
C ASP A 286 -8.45 -4.38 20.96
N LEU A 287 -7.51 -3.43 21.08
CA LEU A 287 -7.23 -2.42 20.03
C LEU A 287 -6.74 -3.06 18.74
N ALA A 288 -5.92 -4.12 18.80
CA ALA A 288 -5.41 -4.80 17.59
C ALA A 288 -6.55 -5.44 16.80
N VAL A 289 -7.51 -6.07 17.48
CA VAL A 289 -8.71 -6.65 16.85
C VAL A 289 -9.67 -5.55 16.41
N PHE A 290 -9.89 -4.53 17.23
CA PHE A 290 -10.78 -3.42 16.89
C PHE A 290 -10.30 -2.66 15.66
N TYR A 291 -9.00 -2.43 15.49
CA TYR A 291 -8.45 -1.78 14.29
C TYR A 291 -8.07 -2.76 13.17
N SER A 292 -8.84 -3.83 13.03
CA SER A 292 -8.69 -4.83 11.96
C SER A 292 -10.01 -5.12 11.25
N ASP A 293 -9.93 -5.96 10.21
CA ASP A 293 -11.13 -6.43 9.50
C ASP A 293 -12.00 -7.34 10.40
N MET A 294 -11.43 -7.90 11.48
CA MET A 294 -12.16 -8.69 12.49
C MET A 294 -12.85 -7.84 13.56
N SER A 295 -13.04 -6.53 13.33
CA SER A 295 -13.61 -5.62 14.33
C SER A 295 -15.08 -5.90 14.72
N ASN A 296 -15.81 -6.66 13.90
CA ASN A 296 -17.18 -7.09 14.19
C ASN A 296 -17.25 -8.46 14.88
N GLU A 297 -16.13 -9.15 15.05
CA GLU A 297 -16.07 -10.45 15.72
C GLU A 297 -16.15 -10.30 17.23
N ARG A 298 -16.63 -11.34 17.93
CA ARG A 298 -16.68 -11.32 19.41
C ARG A 298 -15.30 -11.37 20.05
N ARG A 299 -14.35 -12.02 19.39
CA ARG A 299 -12.95 -12.15 19.80
C ARG A 299 -12.09 -12.65 18.64
N ALA A 300 -10.81 -12.34 18.65
CA ALA A 300 -9.84 -12.89 17.70
C ALA A 300 -8.47 -13.11 18.35
N ASP A 301 -7.71 -14.04 17.79
CA ASP A 301 -6.34 -14.30 18.23
C ASP A 301 -5.41 -13.17 17.79
N VAL A 302 -4.47 -12.82 18.67
CA VAL A 302 -3.50 -11.74 18.50
C VAL A 302 -2.10 -12.31 18.67
N SER A 303 -1.30 -12.19 17.61
CA SER A 303 0.12 -12.50 17.64
C SER A 303 0.86 -11.44 18.45
N VAL A 304 1.70 -11.88 19.38
CA VAL A 304 2.49 -11.01 20.26
C VAL A 304 3.97 -11.26 20.00
N ALA A 305 4.78 -10.21 19.88
CA ALA A 305 6.21 -10.36 19.67
C ALA A 305 7.04 -9.22 20.25
N SER A 306 8.28 -9.54 20.60
CA SER A 306 9.31 -8.55 20.89
C SER A 306 9.81 -7.92 19.58
N PRO A 307 10.10 -6.61 19.54
CA PRO A 307 10.65 -5.91 18.37
C PRO A 307 11.94 -6.54 17.83
N LYS A 308 12.72 -7.22 18.68
CA LYS A 308 13.93 -7.96 18.28
C LYS A 308 13.62 -9.15 17.34
N GLN A 309 12.40 -9.67 17.36
CA GLN A 309 11.94 -10.80 16.57
C GLN A 309 11.20 -10.39 15.30
N LEU A 310 11.01 -9.09 15.08
CA LEU A 310 10.35 -8.54 13.90
C LEU A 310 11.38 -8.31 12.79
N PHE A 311 10.99 -8.61 11.55
CA PHE A 311 11.82 -8.33 10.38
C PHE A 311 10.97 -8.02 9.15
N LYS A 312 11.56 -7.36 8.16
CA LYS A 312 10.94 -7.17 6.84
C LYS A 312 11.26 -8.39 5.95
N PRO A 313 10.28 -9.19 5.52
CA PRO A 313 10.53 -10.23 4.53
C PRO A 313 10.98 -9.59 3.21
N ARG A 314 11.98 -10.19 2.56
CA ARG A 314 12.57 -9.63 1.34
C ARG A 314 11.53 -9.59 0.22
N GLY A 315 11.30 -8.40 -0.34
CA GLY A 315 10.34 -8.20 -1.43
C GLY A 315 8.87 -8.12 -1.00
N ALA A 316 8.56 -8.15 0.30
CA ALA A 316 7.20 -8.02 0.79
C ALA A 316 6.67 -6.57 0.66
N PRO A 317 5.37 -6.37 0.38
CA PRO A 317 4.78 -5.04 0.22
C PRO A 317 4.83 -4.23 1.51
N LEU A 318 4.72 -2.90 1.40
CA LEU A 318 4.73 -1.99 2.55
C LEU A 318 3.72 -2.41 3.63
N GLY A 319 4.13 -2.40 4.89
CA GLY A 319 3.29 -2.81 6.02
C GLY A 319 3.41 -4.28 6.40
N ALA A 320 3.85 -5.16 5.49
CA ALA A 320 4.08 -6.56 5.82
C ALA A 320 5.30 -6.75 6.73
N VAL A 321 5.13 -7.44 7.85
CA VAL A 321 6.16 -7.71 8.86
C VAL A 321 6.16 -9.21 9.17
N GLY A 322 7.35 -9.81 9.18
CA GLY A 322 7.55 -11.19 9.60
C GLY A 322 7.93 -11.25 11.08
N VAL A 323 7.45 -12.29 11.77
CA VAL A 323 7.79 -12.58 13.16
C VAL A 323 8.62 -13.87 13.20
N ARG A 324 9.80 -13.85 13.83
CA ARG A 324 10.65 -15.04 13.99
C ARG A 324 10.21 -15.92 15.14
N LEU A 325 9.86 -15.30 16.26
CA LEU A 325 9.44 -15.97 17.48
C LEU A 325 8.29 -15.17 18.10
N GLU A 326 7.15 -15.82 18.20
CA GLU A 326 5.97 -15.30 18.90
C GLU A 326 6.13 -15.53 20.41
N MET A 327 5.66 -14.57 21.19
CA MET A 327 5.37 -14.71 22.61
C MET A 327 4.03 -15.45 22.78
N PRO A 328 3.62 -15.82 24.00
CA PRO A 328 2.29 -16.40 24.21
C PRO A 328 1.20 -15.52 23.57
N ASN A 329 0.41 -16.14 22.69
CA ASN A 329 -0.67 -15.46 21.98
C ASN A 329 -1.70 -14.92 22.96
N ARG A 330 -2.37 -13.85 22.54
CA ARG A 330 -3.47 -13.23 23.29
C ARG A 330 -4.77 -13.32 22.52
N VAL A 331 -5.87 -13.15 23.24
CA VAL A 331 -7.20 -13.01 22.65
C VAL A 331 -7.62 -11.56 22.84
N GLY A 332 -7.97 -10.87 21.76
CA GLY A 332 -8.50 -9.51 21.81
C GLY A 332 -10.03 -9.51 21.67
N HIS A 333 -10.67 -8.57 22.35
CA HIS A 333 -12.12 -8.39 22.42
C HIS A 333 -12.49 -6.96 21.96
N PRO A 334 -12.92 -6.76 20.69
CA PRO A 334 -13.09 -5.42 20.15
C PRO A 334 -14.21 -4.62 20.83
N GLN A 335 -15.22 -5.29 21.42
CA GLN A 335 -16.27 -4.63 22.21
C GLN A 335 -15.76 -3.98 23.51
N ASP A 336 -14.67 -4.51 24.08
CA ASP A 336 -14.11 -4.09 25.38
C ASP A 336 -13.18 -2.87 25.26
N VAL A 337 -12.93 -2.40 24.03
CA VAL A 337 -12.20 -1.15 23.77
C VAL A 337 -12.95 0.04 24.41
N PRO A 338 -12.27 0.91 25.17
CA PRO A 338 -12.91 2.11 25.74
C PRO A 338 -13.53 3.01 24.67
N ASP A 339 -14.66 3.65 24.97
CA ASP A 339 -15.41 4.42 23.98
C ASP A 339 -14.61 5.60 23.42
N GLU A 340 -13.76 6.24 24.22
CA GLU A 340 -12.80 7.26 23.78
C GLU A 340 -11.87 6.75 22.65
N CYS A 341 -11.48 5.48 22.71
CA CYS A 341 -10.65 4.84 21.70
C CYS A 341 -11.46 4.46 20.45
N LYS A 342 -12.77 4.20 20.60
CA LYS A 342 -13.70 3.96 19.49
C LYS A 342 -14.02 5.26 18.75
N GLU A 343 -14.23 6.36 19.47
CA GLU A 343 -14.43 7.70 18.90
C GLU A 343 -13.22 8.18 18.10
N ALA A 344 -12.00 7.85 18.56
CA ALA A 344 -10.78 8.12 17.80
C ALA A 344 -10.77 7.44 16.41
N ARG A 345 -11.45 6.29 16.25
CA ARG A 345 -11.64 5.66 14.93
C ARG A 345 -12.52 6.52 14.03
N LEU A 346 -13.63 7.03 14.57
CA LEU A 346 -14.58 7.89 13.85
C LEU A 346 -13.93 9.21 13.43
N LEU A 347 -13.14 9.83 14.31
CA LEU A 347 -12.43 11.09 14.02
C LEU A 347 -11.25 10.91 13.05
N SER A 348 -10.60 9.75 13.05
CA SER A 348 -9.47 9.46 12.16
C SER A 348 -9.86 9.04 10.73
N GLY A 349 -11.17 8.83 10.48
CA GLY A 349 -11.69 8.21 9.27
C GLY A 349 -11.32 6.72 9.17
N THR A 350 -12.20 5.93 8.56
CA THR A 350 -11.92 4.54 8.20
C THR A 350 -10.67 4.47 7.34
N SER A 351 -9.66 3.75 7.84
CA SER A 351 -8.46 3.41 7.07
C SER A 351 -8.85 2.60 5.84
N GLN A 352 -8.22 2.89 4.71
CA GLN A 352 -8.18 2.04 3.52
C GLN A 352 -7.49 0.71 3.86
N PHE A 353 -8.22 -0.20 4.49
CA PHE A 353 -7.96 -1.62 4.37
C PHE A 353 -8.53 -2.01 3.00
N ASP A 354 -7.68 -1.95 1.97
CA ASP A 354 -8.00 -2.60 0.70
C ASP A 354 -8.17 -4.10 0.99
N ASP A 355 -9.43 -4.56 0.96
CA ASP A 355 -9.82 -5.93 0.69
C ASP A 355 -9.04 -6.43 -0.53
N ASN A 356 -8.05 -7.29 -0.29
CA ASN A 356 -7.50 -8.32 -1.18
C ASN A 356 -6.07 -8.66 -0.76
N LEU A 357 -5.92 -9.39 0.35
CA LEU A 357 -4.82 -10.35 0.51
C LEU A 357 -5.20 -11.40 1.56
N VAL A 358 -5.87 -12.48 1.12
CA VAL A 358 -5.90 -13.73 1.87
C VAL A 358 -4.49 -14.31 1.83
N TRP A 359 -3.83 -14.40 2.98
CA TRP A 359 -2.60 -15.16 3.14
C TRP A 359 -2.96 -16.49 3.81
N ASP A 360 -3.12 -17.54 3.01
CA ASP A 360 -3.22 -18.92 3.48
C ASP A 360 -1.86 -19.35 4.03
N GLY A 361 -1.68 -19.14 5.33
CA GLY A 361 -0.51 -19.57 6.09
C GLY A 361 -0.71 -20.95 6.70
N ASP A 362 -0.87 -21.98 5.86
CA ASP A 362 -0.77 -23.38 6.29
C ASP A 362 0.21 -24.17 5.41
N ALA A 363 0.95 -25.05 6.07
CA ALA A 363 1.91 -26.04 5.56
C ALA A 363 3.35 -25.59 5.25
N ALA A 364 4.22 -25.68 6.27
CA ALA A 364 5.53 -26.33 6.11
C ALA A 364 6.05 -26.94 7.43
N GLY A 365 5.55 -28.13 7.76
CA GLY A 365 6.39 -29.27 8.14
C GLY A 365 7.04 -29.28 9.53
N ALA A 366 6.28 -29.67 10.54
CA ALA A 366 6.84 -30.40 11.68
C ALA A 366 7.46 -31.72 11.19
N LYS A 367 8.79 -31.86 11.30
CA LYS A 367 9.45 -33.18 11.19
C LYS A 367 9.37 -33.87 12.55
N PRO A 368 8.91 -35.13 12.63
CA PRO A 368 8.92 -35.87 13.89
C PRO A 368 10.35 -36.20 14.29
N ALA A 369 10.68 -35.95 15.56
CA ALA A 369 11.94 -36.34 16.16
C ALA A 369 12.09 -37.87 16.11
N ALA A 370 13.08 -38.32 15.33
CA ALA A 370 13.47 -39.72 15.28
C ALA A 370 14.07 -40.14 16.63
N LYS A 371 13.46 -41.17 17.24
CA LYS A 371 14.10 -41.99 18.26
C LYS A 371 15.46 -42.47 17.75
N ARG A 372 16.54 -42.06 18.42
CA ARG A 372 17.80 -42.81 18.46
C ARG A 372 18.09 -43.15 19.90
N GLY A 373 17.85 -44.41 20.23
CA GLY A 373 18.42 -45.03 21.41
C GLY A 373 19.88 -45.41 21.21
N ARG A 374 20.51 -45.70 22.34
CA ARG A 374 21.83 -46.30 22.60
C ARG A 374 23.03 -45.35 22.52
N ARG A 375 23.60 -45.05 23.68
CA ARG A 375 24.51 -45.97 24.39
C ARG A 375 24.30 -45.90 25.89
#